data_AF-A0A399IU58-F1
#
_entry.id   AF-A0A399IU58-F1
#
_cell.length_a   1.000
_cell.length_b   1.000
_cell.length_c   1.000
_cell.angle_alpha   90.00
_cell.angle_beta   90.00
_cell.angle_gamma   90.00
#
_symmetry.space_group_name_H-M   'P 1'
#
loop_
_entity.id
_entity.type
_entity.pdbx_description
1 polymer ?
#
loop_
_entity_poly.entity_id
_entity_poly.type
_entity_poly.pdbx_seq_one_letter_code
_entity_poly.pdbx_strand_id
1 'polypeptide(L)'
;MIKRMTKATSMLVAAAAVVSLIPVTGVSAAEKLETKEGTINQAIVFDGGKYLYDGYKTSDDETGIYYNAGSDKALTDIEDADKIEAYGTKYAKVTENDGDEYLVDLSTGKIAEDLTTDEIQDNVRTKLKTSLGKTDRYGKIASTDNIKLDEITLGQFGETWYEYTATTSGAADLHGYVNDAGKYIDTDVTANIYVLNSNKITKIDEFGKVDSTSKIKVDLASATTIAEDSDYIYRVAKVKVTVNGVEEGTQRVYLQKIAKAQGDTKDGAYLPKSVASYEITTAFDSGDADDASASLADLSQYDFRVINGVVYATNNNGSKVTVKTFKLKKDKVAVDGQTTKLDAYLVEQDVNEDQDIMGTKSVSIDVDGNTWALNKGVIYKFNGTDFVATYNVDRAFNVLDVYNATSLLAYEDGEDAYATATKATTTPVDETPVVNKGWVNTASGWTFYTSAGAQVKGQWVNDGGVWYYIKADGVMATGWVKDGANWYFLNASGAMKTGWVKDGANWYFLNASGAMATGWVQDGGNWYFLNASGAMLSNTTVNGYKLGASGAWVK
;
A
#
# COMPACT_ATOMS: atom_id res chain seq x y z
N MET A 1 48.80 -35.35 -5.23
CA MET A 1 49.55 -35.27 -3.95
C MET A 1 50.41 -34.01 -3.95
N ILE A 2 49.84 -32.87 -3.58
CA ILE A 2 50.57 -31.66 -3.14
C ILE A 2 49.72 -31.06 -2.02
N LYS A 3 50.18 -31.21 -0.77
CA LYS A 3 49.56 -30.61 0.42
C LYS A 3 49.86 -29.11 0.45
N ARG A 4 48.85 -28.27 0.69
CA ARG A 4 49.03 -26.92 1.23
C ARG A 4 48.38 -26.85 2.61
N MET A 5 49.22 -26.94 3.64
CA MET A 5 49.04 -26.20 4.91
C MET A 5 49.22 -24.70 4.57
N THR A 6 48.58 -23.70 5.17
CA THR A 6 48.16 -23.47 6.56
C THR A 6 47.31 -22.18 6.50
N LYS A 7 46.08 -22.13 7.04
CA LYS A 7 45.44 -20.86 7.41
C LYS A 7 45.50 -20.76 8.94
N ALA A 8 46.00 -19.62 9.40
CA ALA A 8 46.31 -19.35 10.78
C ALA A 8 45.03 -19.20 11.62
N THR A 9 45.01 -19.90 12.74
CA THR A 9 44.06 -19.73 13.83
C THR A 9 44.21 -18.31 14.41
N SER A 10 43.29 -17.40 14.10
CA SER A 10 43.14 -16.15 14.86
C SER A 10 42.30 -16.43 16.10
N MET A 11 42.98 -16.57 17.24
CA MET A 11 42.35 -16.60 18.56
C MET A 11 41.47 -15.36 18.78
N LEU A 12 40.23 -15.61 19.19
CA LEU A 12 39.32 -14.62 19.75
C LEU A 12 39.90 -14.16 21.11
N VAL A 13 40.42 -12.93 21.17
CA VAL A 13 40.72 -12.26 22.45
C VAL A 13 39.49 -11.45 22.84
N ALA A 14 38.76 -11.92 23.83
CA ALA A 14 37.73 -11.15 24.51
C ALA A 14 38.38 -9.99 25.28
N ALA A 15 38.29 -8.77 24.73
CA ALA A 15 38.62 -7.54 25.45
C ALA A 15 37.32 -6.84 25.86
N ALA A 16 36.95 -6.96 27.13
CA ALA A 16 35.95 -6.11 27.75
C ALA A 16 36.52 -4.69 27.87
N ALA A 17 36.04 -3.77 27.03
CA ALA A 17 36.31 -2.34 27.18
C ALA A 17 35.02 -1.62 27.54
N VAL A 18 34.89 -1.25 28.82
CA VAL A 18 33.93 -0.25 29.29
C VAL A 18 34.42 1.11 28.78
N VAL A 19 33.75 1.68 27.78
CA VAL A 19 33.99 3.08 27.38
C VAL A 19 32.74 3.90 27.69
N SER A 20 32.95 4.88 28.57
CA SER A 20 32.01 5.85 29.08
C SER A 20 31.54 6.84 28.01
N LEU A 21 30.24 7.14 28.02
CA LEU A 21 29.50 8.11 27.20
C LEU A 21 29.92 9.57 27.41
N ILE A 22 30.07 10.32 26.31
CA ILE A 22 29.58 11.70 26.11
C ILE A 22 29.11 11.80 24.63
N PRO A 23 27.95 12.43 24.33
CA PRO A 23 27.25 12.24 23.06
C PRO A 23 27.80 13.14 21.94
N VAL A 24 28.02 12.56 20.76
CA VAL A 24 28.06 13.29 19.50
C VAL A 24 26.65 13.27 18.93
N THR A 25 26.04 14.44 18.85
CA THR A 25 24.74 14.63 18.21
C THR A 25 24.84 14.32 16.72
N GLY A 26 24.08 13.31 16.27
CA GLY A 26 23.46 13.38 14.93
C GLY A 26 23.82 12.35 13.87
N VAL A 27 24.39 11.18 14.17
CA VAL A 27 24.30 9.97 13.31
C VAL A 27 24.38 8.76 14.25
N SER A 28 23.35 7.92 14.33
CA SER A 28 23.50 6.62 14.98
C SER A 28 24.51 5.81 14.15
N ALA A 29 25.63 5.41 14.74
CA ALA A 29 26.58 4.55 14.05
C ALA A 29 25.86 3.27 13.59
N ALA A 30 26.02 2.91 12.31
CA ALA A 30 25.43 1.69 11.75
C ALA A 30 25.87 0.45 12.56
N GLU A 31 24.92 -0.42 12.89
CA GLU A 31 25.17 -1.61 13.70
C GLU A 31 26.01 -2.63 12.91
N LYS A 32 27.01 -3.24 13.53
CA LYS A 32 27.84 -4.26 12.87
C LYS A 32 27.23 -5.65 13.06
N LEU A 33 26.91 -6.33 11.97
CA LEU A 33 26.42 -7.71 11.98
C LEU A 33 27.58 -8.71 12.07
N GLU A 34 27.30 -9.86 12.68
CA GLU A 34 28.23 -10.98 12.79
C GLU A 34 28.30 -11.76 11.47
N THR A 35 29.52 -12.06 11.03
CA THR A 35 29.77 -12.96 9.89
C THR A 35 29.69 -14.42 10.36
N LYS A 36 28.94 -15.22 9.62
CA LYS A 36 28.74 -16.66 9.81
C LYS A 36 29.34 -17.41 8.62
N GLU A 37 29.73 -18.66 8.86
CA GLU A 37 30.21 -19.58 7.83
C GLU A 37 29.03 -20.33 7.21
N GLY A 38 29.07 -20.49 5.88
CA GLY A 38 28.08 -21.24 5.11
C GLY A 38 27.85 -20.61 3.74
N THR A 39 27.45 -21.41 2.77
CA THR A 39 27.37 -20.98 1.37
C THR A 39 25.91 -20.80 0.99
N ILE A 40 25.60 -19.62 0.46
CA ILE A 40 24.27 -19.25 -0.02
C ILE A 40 24.41 -18.83 -1.48
N ASN A 41 23.67 -19.49 -2.37
CA ASN A 41 23.61 -19.13 -3.78
C ASN A 41 22.43 -18.18 -4.03
N GLN A 42 21.27 -18.54 -3.49
CA GLN A 42 20.05 -17.76 -3.53
C GLN A 42 19.33 -17.85 -2.20
N ALA A 43 18.67 -16.78 -1.79
CA ALA A 43 17.85 -16.79 -0.60
C ALA A 43 16.68 -15.82 -0.72
N ILE A 44 15.68 -16.08 0.11
CA ILE A 44 14.59 -15.16 0.39
C ILE A 44 14.34 -15.08 1.88
N VAL A 45 14.30 -13.87 2.40
CA VAL A 45 14.11 -13.56 3.80
C VAL A 45 12.63 -13.32 4.07
N PHE A 46 12.20 -13.71 5.26
CA PHE A 46 10.85 -13.56 5.75
C PHE A 46 10.84 -13.02 7.18
N ASP A 47 9.64 -12.71 7.67
CA ASP A 47 9.43 -12.13 8.99
C ASP A 47 10.09 -12.92 10.13
N GLY A 48 10.58 -12.19 11.14
CA GLY A 48 11.27 -12.75 12.30
C GLY A 48 12.66 -13.29 12.00
N GLY A 49 13.28 -12.85 10.90
CA GLY A 49 14.60 -13.29 10.44
C GLY A 49 14.65 -14.75 9.99
N LYS A 50 13.50 -15.29 9.59
CA LYS A 50 13.42 -16.58 8.90
C LYS A 50 13.89 -16.40 7.47
N TYR A 51 14.42 -17.44 6.86
CA TYR A 51 14.79 -17.39 5.45
C TYR A 51 14.78 -18.78 4.85
N LEU A 52 14.52 -18.84 3.55
CA LEU A 52 14.74 -20.02 2.72
C LEU A 52 15.96 -19.73 1.85
N TYR A 53 16.85 -20.71 1.70
CA TYR A 53 18.01 -20.55 0.84
C TYR A 53 18.37 -21.84 0.11
N ASP A 54 18.93 -21.67 -1.09
CA ASP A 54 19.69 -22.67 -1.81
C ASP A 54 21.18 -22.51 -1.48
N GLY A 55 21.84 -23.62 -1.15
CA GLY A 55 23.27 -23.63 -0.83
C GLY A 55 23.70 -24.88 -0.07
N TYR A 56 24.77 -24.76 0.73
CA TYR A 56 25.30 -25.86 1.53
C TYR A 56 25.93 -25.35 2.83
N LYS A 57 25.93 -26.17 3.89
CA LYS A 57 26.39 -25.75 5.22
C LYS A 57 27.91 -25.84 5.36
N THR A 58 28.50 -26.86 4.75
CA THR A 58 29.94 -27.10 4.75
C THR A 58 30.37 -27.54 3.35
N SER A 59 31.65 -27.34 3.01
CA SER A 59 32.22 -27.72 1.71
C SER A 59 32.11 -29.22 1.37
N ASP A 60 31.74 -30.05 2.35
CA ASP A 60 31.58 -31.50 2.19
C ASP A 60 30.10 -31.90 1.97
N ASP A 61 29.15 -30.97 2.12
CA ASP A 61 27.72 -31.22 1.90
C ASP A 61 27.34 -31.02 0.42
N GLU A 62 26.33 -31.74 -0.04
CA GLU A 62 25.69 -31.46 -1.34
C GLU A 62 24.80 -30.22 -1.22
N THR A 63 24.69 -29.48 -2.34
CA THR A 63 23.74 -28.37 -2.47
C THR A 63 22.33 -28.86 -2.18
N GLY A 64 21.54 -28.04 -1.50
CA GLY A 64 20.12 -28.30 -1.32
C GLY A 64 19.35 -27.09 -0.79
N ILE A 65 18.06 -27.27 -0.62
CA ILE A 65 17.15 -26.23 -0.15
C ILE A 65 16.96 -26.33 1.37
N TYR A 66 17.18 -25.21 2.06
CA TYR A 66 17.13 -25.14 3.51
C TYR A 66 16.22 -24.02 3.97
N TYR A 67 15.34 -24.35 4.92
CA TYR A 67 14.56 -23.37 5.67
C TYR A 67 15.20 -23.12 7.04
N ASN A 68 15.49 -21.87 7.35
CA ASN A 68 15.99 -21.44 8.65
C ASN A 68 14.91 -20.69 9.44
N ALA A 69 14.65 -21.18 10.65
CA ALA A 69 13.89 -20.48 11.69
C ALA A 69 14.62 -20.57 13.04
N GLY A 70 15.89 -20.17 13.05
CA GLY A 70 16.83 -20.33 14.17
C GLY A 70 17.76 -21.54 14.05
N SER A 71 17.43 -22.48 13.15
CA SER A 71 18.29 -23.59 12.73
C SER A 71 17.90 -24.04 11.33
N ASP A 72 18.90 -24.44 10.53
CA ASP A 72 18.68 -24.89 9.15
C ASP A 72 18.08 -26.28 9.07
N LYS A 73 16.91 -26.39 8.43
CA LYS A 73 16.21 -27.64 8.13
C LYS A 73 16.17 -27.84 6.61
N ALA A 74 16.69 -28.96 6.13
CA ALA A 74 16.61 -29.34 4.72
C ALA A 74 15.15 -29.64 4.31
N LEU A 75 14.77 -29.22 3.11
CA LEU A 75 13.54 -29.58 2.43
C LEU A 75 13.88 -30.62 1.37
N THR A 76 13.67 -31.90 1.68
CA THR A 76 14.17 -33.02 0.87
C THR A 76 13.35 -33.31 -0.38
N ASP A 77 12.19 -32.69 -0.52
CA ASP A 77 11.31 -32.87 -1.67
C ASP A 77 11.60 -31.85 -2.80
N ILE A 78 12.60 -30.99 -2.61
CA ILE A 78 13.10 -30.04 -3.60
C ILE A 78 14.61 -30.28 -3.75
N GLU A 79 15.03 -30.64 -4.95
CA GLU A 79 16.40 -31.04 -5.26
C GLU A 79 17.29 -29.82 -5.56
N ASP A 80 16.75 -28.81 -6.26
CA ASP A 80 17.48 -27.60 -6.64
C ASP A 80 16.57 -26.36 -6.73
N ALA A 81 17.16 -25.21 -7.06
CA ALA A 81 16.41 -24.00 -7.37
C ALA A 81 17.11 -23.20 -8.46
N ASP A 82 16.46 -23.06 -9.62
CA ASP A 82 16.81 -22.02 -10.60
C ASP A 82 16.38 -20.65 -10.07
N LYS A 83 15.25 -20.61 -9.35
CA LYS A 83 14.67 -19.37 -8.83
C LYS A 83 13.92 -19.57 -7.52
N ILE A 84 14.12 -18.63 -6.59
CA ILE A 84 13.34 -18.47 -5.36
C ILE A 84 12.78 -17.04 -5.35
N GLU A 85 11.45 -16.92 -5.26
CA GLU A 85 10.74 -15.63 -5.29
C GLU A 85 9.68 -15.55 -4.18
N ALA A 86 9.35 -14.34 -3.72
CA ALA A 86 8.19 -14.16 -2.85
C ALA A 86 6.90 -14.39 -3.64
N TYR A 87 5.94 -15.02 -2.98
CA TYR A 87 4.60 -15.22 -3.52
C TYR A 87 3.54 -15.06 -2.42
N GLY A 88 2.51 -14.27 -2.74
CA GLY A 88 1.44 -13.93 -1.81
C GLY A 88 1.98 -13.36 -0.51
N THR A 89 1.34 -13.66 0.62
CA THR A 89 1.69 -13.03 1.90
C THR A 89 2.77 -13.75 2.70
N LYS A 90 3.15 -14.97 2.30
CA LYS A 90 3.95 -15.86 3.16
C LYS A 90 4.69 -16.99 2.45
N TYR A 91 4.55 -17.13 1.13
CA TYR A 91 5.17 -18.24 0.41
C TYR A 91 6.46 -17.81 -0.26
N ALA A 92 7.44 -18.70 -0.28
CA ALA A 92 8.48 -18.68 -1.30
C ALA A 92 8.04 -19.61 -2.43
N LYS A 93 8.04 -19.11 -3.65
CA LYS A 93 7.89 -19.91 -4.87
C LYS A 93 9.28 -20.34 -5.31
N VAL A 94 9.52 -21.65 -5.27
CA VAL A 94 10.76 -22.29 -5.68
C VAL A 94 10.50 -22.96 -7.02
N THR A 95 11.30 -22.61 -8.03
CA THR A 95 11.25 -23.22 -9.37
C THR A 95 12.55 -24.00 -9.57
N GLU A 96 12.42 -25.31 -9.80
CA GLU A 96 13.53 -26.22 -10.10
C GLU A 96 14.06 -26.01 -11.52
N ASN A 97 15.25 -26.53 -11.80
CA ASN A 97 15.91 -26.37 -13.11
C ASN A 97 15.14 -27.00 -14.29
N ASP A 98 14.27 -27.98 -14.02
CA ASP A 98 13.41 -28.62 -15.02
C ASP A 98 12.03 -27.93 -15.18
N GLY A 99 11.75 -26.93 -14.33
CA GLY A 99 10.55 -26.12 -14.35
C GLY A 99 9.48 -26.51 -13.33
N ASP A 100 9.69 -27.54 -12.52
CA ASP A 100 8.75 -27.90 -11.45
C ASP A 100 8.68 -26.79 -10.38
N GLU A 101 7.48 -26.55 -9.85
CA GLU A 101 7.20 -25.43 -8.95
C GLU A 101 6.67 -25.91 -7.59
N TYR A 102 7.24 -25.33 -6.53
CA TYR A 102 6.84 -25.57 -5.14
C TYR A 102 6.57 -24.26 -4.41
N LEU A 103 5.50 -24.26 -3.61
CA LEU A 103 5.22 -23.17 -2.67
C LEU A 103 5.62 -23.58 -1.26
N VAL A 104 6.62 -22.92 -0.68
CA VAL A 104 7.07 -23.14 0.70
C VAL A 104 6.48 -22.07 1.61
N ASP A 105 5.66 -22.46 2.60
CA ASP A 105 5.11 -21.54 3.61
C ASP A 105 6.22 -21.11 4.58
N LEU A 106 6.75 -19.91 4.41
CA LEU A 106 7.85 -19.36 5.21
C LEU A 106 7.47 -19.09 6.67
N SER A 107 6.18 -19.10 7.01
CA SER A 107 5.74 -19.01 8.40
C SER A 107 5.96 -20.34 9.16
N THR A 108 5.98 -21.48 8.45
CA THR A 108 6.08 -22.82 9.04
C THR A 108 7.23 -23.69 8.52
N GLY A 109 7.84 -23.35 7.39
CA GLY A 109 8.87 -24.14 6.71
C GLY A 109 8.34 -25.43 6.09
N LYS A 110 7.06 -25.44 5.67
CA LYS A 110 6.41 -26.59 5.03
C LYS A 110 6.12 -26.30 3.57
N ILE A 111 6.29 -27.31 2.73
CA ILE A 111 5.85 -27.29 1.34
C ILE A 111 4.32 -27.43 1.33
N ALA A 112 3.65 -26.58 0.56
CA ALA A 112 2.22 -26.69 0.30
C ALA A 112 1.99 -27.80 -0.73
N GLU A 113 1.65 -28.99 -0.23
CA GLU A 113 1.33 -30.15 -1.07
C GLU A 113 0.12 -29.84 -1.98
N ASP A 114 0.19 -30.28 -3.24
CA ASP A 114 -0.87 -30.13 -4.24
C ASP A 114 -1.34 -28.67 -4.44
N LEU A 115 -0.41 -27.70 -4.39
CA LEU A 115 -0.71 -26.30 -4.63
C LEU A 115 0.39 -25.62 -5.46
N THR A 116 0.08 -25.25 -6.70
CA THR A 116 0.92 -24.41 -7.56
C THR A 116 0.29 -23.05 -7.84
N THR A 117 1.07 -22.10 -8.35
CA THR A 117 0.56 -20.80 -8.79
C THR A 117 -0.40 -20.92 -9.98
N ASP A 118 -0.19 -21.90 -10.85
CA ASP A 118 -1.10 -22.19 -11.97
C ASP A 118 -2.48 -22.65 -11.50
N GLU A 119 -2.52 -23.54 -10.50
CA GLU A 119 -3.79 -24.00 -9.91
C GLU A 119 -4.54 -22.86 -9.21
N ILE A 120 -3.82 -21.95 -8.55
CA ILE A 120 -4.40 -20.74 -7.97
C ILE A 120 -5.01 -19.87 -9.07
N GLN A 121 -4.26 -19.60 -10.14
CA GLN A 121 -4.74 -18.78 -11.25
C GLN A 121 -5.93 -19.41 -11.97
N ASP A 122 -5.97 -20.72 -12.16
CA ASP A 122 -7.10 -21.42 -12.78
C ASP A 122 -8.39 -21.29 -11.95
N ASN A 123 -8.26 -21.34 -10.63
CA ASN A 123 -9.36 -21.06 -9.72
C ASN A 123 -9.84 -19.60 -9.85
N VAL A 124 -8.90 -18.64 -9.93
CA VAL A 124 -9.24 -17.22 -10.16
C VAL A 124 -9.96 -17.03 -11.50
N ARG A 125 -9.46 -17.60 -12.61
CA ARG A 125 -10.11 -17.56 -13.92
C ARG A 125 -11.53 -18.12 -13.85
N THR A 126 -11.73 -19.23 -13.15
CA THR A 126 -13.04 -19.88 -12.99
C THR A 126 -14.03 -19.00 -12.22
N LYS A 127 -13.60 -18.43 -11.08
CA LYS A 127 -14.40 -17.48 -10.28
C LYS A 127 -14.73 -16.23 -11.10
N LEU A 128 -13.72 -15.64 -11.75
CA LEU A 128 -13.86 -14.42 -12.53
C LEU A 128 -14.82 -14.63 -13.72
N LYS A 129 -14.65 -15.70 -14.50
CA LYS A 129 -15.56 -16.06 -15.60
C LYS A 129 -17.01 -16.16 -15.12
N THR A 130 -17.23 -16.79 -13.97
CA THR A 130 -18.56 -16.94 -13.36
C THR A 130 -19.17 -15.61 -12.96
N SER A 131 -18.37 -14.71 -12.39
CA SER A 131 -18.82 -13.38 -11.99
C SER A 131 -19.10 -12.48 -13.19
N LEU A 132 -18.17 -12.38 -14.13
CA LEU A 132 -18.30 -11.57 -15.35
C LEU A 132 -19.46 -12.04 -16.23
N GLY A 133 -19.66 -13.36 -16.35
CA GLY A 133 -20.74 -13.97 -17.13
C GLY A 133 -22.17 -13.64 -16.66
N LYS A 134 -22.31 -13.03 -15.48
CA LYS A 134 -23.59 -12.53 -14.93
C LYS A 134 -23.85 -11.07 -15.25
N THR A 135 -22.90 -10.37 -15.86
CA THR A 135 -22.99 -8.95 -16.16
C THR A 135 -23.44 -8.73 -17.60
N ASP A 136 -24.26 -7.71 -17.84
CA ASP A 136 -24.63 -7.30 -19.19
C ASP A 136 -23.42 -6.71 -19.92
N ARG A 137 -22.50 -6.09 -19.17
CA ARG A 137 -21.27 -5.47 -19.69
C ARG A 137 -20.37 -6.44 -20.46
N TYR A 138 -20.08 -7.61 -19.86
CA TYR A 138 -19.21 -8.63 -20.47
C TYR A 138 -20.01 -9.63 -21.30
N GLY A 139 -21.31 -9.76 -21.02
CA GLY A 139 -22.13 -10.82 -21.61
C GLY A 139 -21.52 -12.20 -21.33
N LYS A 140 -21.49 -13.06 -22.35
CA LYS A 140 -20.96 -14.42 -22.22
C LYS A 140 -19.45 -14.46 -22.47
N ILE A 141 -18.71 -15.08 -21.55
CA ILE A 141 -17.32 -15.52 -21.74
C ILE A 141 -17.31 -17.02 -22.03
N ALA A 142 -16.72 -17.44 -23.15
CA ALA A 142 -16.83 -18.81 -23.66
C ALA A 142 -16.02 -19.83 -22.82
N SER A 143 -14.71 -19.58 -22.67
CA SER A 143 -13.76 -20.41 -21.92
C SER A 143 -13.02 -19.61 -20.84
N THR A 144 -12.38 -20.29 -19.90
CA THR A 144 -11.37 -19.67 -19.02
C THR A 144 -10.14 -19.23 -19.79
N ASP A 145 -9.82 -19.85 -20.93
CA ASP A 145 -8.71 -19.45 -21.82
C ASP A 145 -8.93 -18.07 -22.46
N ASN A 146 -10.16 -17.55 -22.42
CA ASN A 146 -10.49 -16.19 -22.81
C ASN A 146 -10.20 -15.16 -21.71
N ILE A 147 -9.62 -15.58 -20.58
CA ILE A 147 -9.21 -14.73 -19.48
C ILE A 147 -7.71 -14.88 -19.31
N LYS A 148 -6.99 -13.80 -19.61
CA LYS A 148 -5.57 -13.66 -19.27
C LYS A 148 -5.46 -12.99 -17.91
N LEU A 149 -4.52 -13.46 -17.10
CA LEU A 149 -4.20 -12.91 -15.79
C LEU A 149 -2.70 -12.59 -15.79
N ASP A 150 -2.35 -11.38 -15.39
CA ASP A 150 -0.97 -10.93 -15.20
C ASP A 150 -0.84 -10.47 -13.74
N GLU A 151 0.04 -11.12 -12.97
CA GLU A 151 0.24 -10.81 -11.56
C GLU A 151 0.90 -9.44 -11.36
N ILE A 152 0.39 -8.65 -10.41
CA ILE A 152 0.91 -7.29 -10.14
C ILE A 152 2.16 -7.33 -9.23
N THR A 153 2.16 -8.19 -8.21
CA THR A 153 3.17 -8.22 -7.13
C THR A 153 4.28 -9.25 -7.35
N LEU A 154 4.75 -9.43 -8.58
CA LEU A 154 5.76 -10.45 -8.90
C LEU A 154 7.03 -10.28 -8.05
N GLY A 155 7.38 -11.31 -7.28
CA GLY A 155 8.58 -11.33 -6.44
C GLY A 155 8.47 -10.52 -5.15
N GLN A 156 7.25 -10.25 -4.67
CA GLN A 156 7.01 -9.49 -3.45
C GLN A 156 5.99 -10.14 -2.51
N PHE A 157 6.12 -9.87 -1.21
CA PHE A 157 5.09 -10.27 -0.25
C PHE A 157 3.92 -9.27 -0.26
N GLY A 158 2.69 -9.76 -0.40
CA GLY A 158 1.50 -8.93 -0.45
C GLY A 158 0.21 -9.69 -0.70
N GLU A 159 -0.93 -8.99 -0.72
CA GLU A 159 -2.17 -9.53 -1.28
C GLU A 159 -1.99 -9.68 -2.79
N THR A 160 -2.22 -10.87 -3.34
CA THR A 160 -2.07 -11.09 -4.77
C THR A 160 -3.27 -10.53 -5.54
N TRP A 161 -2.98 -9.60 -6.44
CA TRP A 161 -3.90 -9.10 -7.46
C TRP A 161 -3.36 -9.39 -8.84
N TYR A 162 -4.28 -9.61 -9.77
CA TYR A 162 -4.02 -9.81 -11.18
C TYR A 162 -4.70 -8.72 -11.99
N GLU A 163 -3.98 -8.15 -12.94
CA GLU A 163 -4.61 -7.52 -14.11
C GLU A 163 -5.24 -8.63 -14.94
N TYR A 164 -6.49 -8.42 -15.36
CA TYR A 164 -7.16 -9.35 -16.27
C TYR A 164 -7.50 -8.69 -17.59
N THR A 165 -7.38 -9.48 -18.66
CA THR A 165 -8.04 -9.22 -19.93
C THR A 165 -9.04 -10.34 -20.19
N ALA A 166 -10.32 -9.97 -20.36
CA ALA A 166 -11.40 -10.92 -20.64
C ALA A 166 -11.98 -10.68 -22.04
N THR A 167 -11.77 -11.65 -22.93
CA THR A 167 -12.32 -11.63 -24.29
C THR A 167 -13.77 -12.14 -24.26
N THR A 168 -14.71 -11.26 -24.58
CA THR A 168 -16.14 -11.58 -24.66
C THR A 168 -16.44 -12.44 -25.89
N SER A 169 -17.61 -13.10 -25.93
CA SER A 169 -18.06 -13.85 -27.12
C SER A 169 -18.24 -12.97 -28.37
N GLY A 170 -18.36 -11.65 -28.19
CA GLY A 170 -18.38 -10.66 -29.28
C GLY A 170 -16.98 -10.24 -29.77
N ALA A 171 -15.92 -10.90 -29.27
CA ALA A 171 -14.52 -10.59 -29.55
C ALA A 171 -14.07 -9.17 -29.13
N ALA A 172 -14.74 -8.59 -28.14
CA ALA A 172 -14.26 -7.40 -27.44
C ALA A 172 -13.43 -7.81 -26.22
N ASP A 173 -12.28 -7.18 -26.05
CA ASP A 173 -11.44 -7.32 -24.86
C ASP A 173 -11.82 -6.24 -23.84
N LEU A 174 -12.08 -6.69 -22.61
CA LEU A 174 -12.37 -5.83 -21.47
C LEU A 174 -11.39 -6.11 -20.32
N HIS A 175 -11.04 -5.06 -19.58
CA HIS A 175 -9.92 -5.05 -18.66
C HIS A 175 -10.35 -4.69 -17.23
N GLY A 176 -9.61 -5.23 -16.28
CA GLY A 176 -9.82 -4.91 -14.88
C GLY A 176 -8.79 -5.58 -14.00
N TYR A 177 -9.10 -5.63 -12.71
CA TYR A 177 -8.26 -6.29 -11.71
C TYR A 177 -9.08 -7.27 -10.89
N VAL A 178 -8.47 -8.38 -10.48
CA VAL A 178 -9.09 -9.42 -9.67
C VAL A 178 -8.09 -9.95 -8.64
N ASN A 179 -8.54 -10.30 -7.44
CA ASN A 179 -7.70 -10.99 -6.44
C ASN A 179 -8.02 -12.49 -6.35
N ASP A 180 -7.26 -13.23 -5.53
CA ASP A 180 -7.44 -14.69 -5.32
C ASP A 180 -8.86 -15.09 -4.86
N ALA A 181 -9.56 -14.19 -4.17
CA ALA A 181 -10.93 -14.40 -3.73
C ALA A 181 -11.95 -14.26 -4.87
N GLY A 182 -11.53 -13.82 -6.06
CA GLY A 182 -12.41 -13.54 -7.21
C GLY A 182 -13.14 -12.20 -7.11
N LYS A 183 -12.75 -11.33 -6.17
CA LYS A 183 -13.24 -9.95 -6.10
C LYS A 183 -12.58 -9.16 -7.22
N TYR A 184 -13.39 -8.55 -8.08
CA TYR A 184 -12.91 -7.87 -9.27
C TYR A 184 -13.44 -6.43 -9.41
N ILE A 185 -12.74 -5.62 -10.21
CA ILE A 185 -13.13 -4.26 -10.60
C ILE A 185 -12.90 -4.06 -12.10
N ASP A 186 -13.87 -3.48 -12.80
CA ASP A 186 -13.80 -3.12 -14.22
C ASP A 186 -13.22 -1.72 -14.41
N THR A 187 -12.16 -1.59 -15.23
CA THR A 187 -11.41 -0.33 -15.33
C THR A 187 -11.49 0.35 -16.70
N ASP A 188 -12.39 -0.12 -17.56
CA ASP A 188 -12.59 0.42 -18.91
C ASP A 188 -13.63 1.56 -18.95
N VAL A 189 -14.38 1.76 -17.86
CA VAL A 189 -15.39 2.85 -17.79
C VAL A 189 -14.79 4.11 -17.21
N THR A 190 -14.31 4.05 -15.97
CA THR A 190 -14.02 5.25 -15.17
C THR A 190 -12.69 5.87 -15.59
N ALA A 191 -12.75 7.05 -16.21
CA ALA A 191 -11.58 7.83 -16.58
C ALA A 191 -11.15 8.77 -15.45
N ASN A 192 -12.09 9.60 -14.96
CA ASN A 192 -11.81 10.71 -14.04
C ASN A 192 -10.57 11.54 -14.45
N ILE A 193 -10.49 11.95 -15.72
CA ILE A 193 -9.36 12.66 -16.30
C ILE A 193 -9.65 14.15 -16.41
N TYR A 194 -8.65 14.98 -16.12
CA TYR A 194 -8.72 16.43 -16.25
C TYR A 194 -7.94 16.87 -17.50
N VAL A 195 -8.66 17.36 -18.51
CA VAL A 195 -8.10 17.76 -19.81
C VAL A 195 -7.95 19.27 -19.86
N LEU A 196 -6.72 19.75 -20.02
CA LEU A 196 -6.45 21.14 -20.42
C LEU A 196 -6.82 21.35 -21.88
N ASN A 197 -7.73 22.27 -22.15
CA ASN A 197 -8.03 22.75 -23.50
C ASN A 197 -8.01 24.29 -23.50
N SER A 198 -7.04 24.86 -24.21
CA SER A 198 -6.71 26.29 -24.14
C SER A 198 -6.41 26.69 -22.69
N ASN A 199 -7.25 27.53 -22.06
CA ASN A 199 -7.04 28.03 -20.69
C ASN A 199 -8.07 27.47 -19.70
N LYS A 200 -8.65 26.31 -19.99
CA LYS A 200 -9.67 25.68 -19.16
C LYS A 200 -9.36 24.20 -18.99
N ILE A 201 -9.41 23.74 -17.74
CA ILE A 201 -9.35 22.32 -17.41
C ILE A 201 -10.79 21.80 -17.29
N THR A 202 -11.08 20.69 -17.98
CA THR A 202 -12.39 20.03 -17.96
C THR A 202 -12.24 18.60 -17.49
N LYS A 203 -13.07 18.22 -16.52
CA LYS A 203 -13.14 16.84 -16.01
C LYS A 203 -13.95 15.97 -16.97
N ILE A 204 -13.45 14.78 -17.29
CA ILE A 204 -14.08 13.75 -18.10
C ILE A 204 -14.20 12.49 -17.24
N ASP A 205 -15.43 12.10 -16.93
CA ASP A 205 -15.71 11.03 -15.98
C ASP A 205 -15.55 9.62 -16.58
N GLU A 206 -15.96 9.43 -17.83
CA GLU A 206 -16.02 8.12 -18.49
C GLU A 206 -15.18 8.12 -19.78
N PHE A 207 -14.44 7.03 -20.03
CA PHE A 207 -13.83 6.79 -21.33
C PHE A 207 -14.89 6.59 -22.42
N GLY A 208 -14.55 6.95 -23.66
CA GLY A 208 -15.40 6.72 -24.82
C GLY A 208 -16.62 7.65 -24.94
N LYS A 209 -16.92 8.45 -23.89
CA LYS A 209 -18.10 9.32 -23.83
C LYS A 209 -17.73 10.76 -24.18
N VAL A 210 -18.51 11.37 -25.08
CA VAL A 210 -18.37 12.79 -25.39
C VAL A 210 -19.03 13.60 -24.29
N ASP A 211 -18.29 14.49 -23.64
CA ASP A 211 -18.85 15.46 -22.70
C ASP A 211 -19.77 16.44 -23.44
N SER A 212 -21.00 16.59 -22.95
CA SER A 212 -22.04 17.36 -23.64
C SER A 212 -21.74 18.85 -23.71
N THR A 213 -20.94 19.37 -22.76
CA THR A 213 -20.68 20.80 -22.59
C THR A 213 -19.42 21.23 -23.34
N SER A 214 -18.30 20.57 -23.08
CA SER A 214 -16.99 20.87 -23.66
C SER A 214 -16.75 20.22 -25.02
N LYS A 215 -17.57 19.21 -25.39
CA LYS A 215 -17.39 18.39 -26.58
C LYS A 215 -16.04 17.65 -26.61
N ILE A 216 -15.47 17.40 -25.43
CA ILE A 216 -14.26 16.60 -25.26
C ILE A 216 -14.66 15.14 -25.08
N LYS A 217 -13.94 14.24 -25.74
CA LYS A 217 -14.00 12.79 -25.55
C LYS A 217 -12.60 12.30 -25.23
N VAL A 218 -12.48 11.37 -24.30
CA VAL A 218 -11.22 10.71 -23.94
C VAL A 218 -11.38 9.22 -24.18
N ASP A 219 -10.53 8.64 -25.01
CA ASP A 219 -10.47 7.20 -25.26
C ASP A 219 -9.19 6.63 -24.65
N LEU A 220 -9.30 5.52 -23.90
CA LEU A 220 -8.14 4.79 -23.41
C LEU A 220 -7.44 4.12 -24.60
N ALA A 221 -6.15 4.40 -24.78
CA ALA A 221 -5.37 3.82 -25.88
C ALA A 221 -4.49 2.65 -25.42
N SER A 222 -3.87 2.78 -24.24
CA SER A 222 -3.15 1.71 -23.57
C SER A 222 -3.03 2.02 -22.09
N ALA A 223 -2.76 1.01 -21.27
CA ALA A 223 -2.40 1.18 -19.88
C ALA A 223 -1.27 0.22 -19.50
N THR A 224 -0.47 0.62 -18.52
CA THR A 224 0.58 -0.21 -17.92
C THR A 224 0.43 -0.13 -16.41
N THR A 225 0.07 -1.24 -15.78
CA THR A 225 0.07 -1.36 -14.32
C THR A 225 1.51 -1.29 -13.82
N ILE A 226 1.77 -0.44 -12.83
CA ILE A 226 3.13 -0.21 -12.32
C ILE A 226 3.32 -0.68 -10.88
N ALA A 227 2.30 -0.54 -10.03
CA ALA A 227 2.43 -0.86 -8.61
C ALA A 227 1.06 -0.96 -7.94
N GLU A 228 1.07 -1.41 -6.69
CA GLU A 228 -0.08 -1.35 -5.80
C GLU A 228 0.31 -1.07 -4.35
N ASP A 229 -0.68 -0.64 -3.57
CA ASP A 229 -0.63 -0.59 -2.12
C ASP A 229 -1.83 -1.37 -1.54
N SER A 230 -2.07 -1.28 -0.23
CA SER A 230 -3.17 -2.01 0.43
C SER A 230 -4.56 -1.64 -0.08
N ASP A 231 -4.74 -0.44 -0.62
CA ASP A 231 -6.05 0.11 -0.98
C ASP A 231 -6.21 0.37 -2.48
N TYR A 232 -5.11 0.56 -3.20
CA TYR A 232 -5.09 1.06 -4.57
C TYR A 232 -4.14 0.30 -5.48
N ILE A 233 -4.50 0.25 -6.76
CA ILE A 233 -3.66 -0.15 -7.89
C ILE A 233 -3.29 1.11 -8.67
N TYR A 234 -2.06 1.19 -9.15
CA TYR A 234 -1.52 2.32 -9.87
C TYR A 234 -1.12 1.90 -11.28
N ARG A 235 -1.58 2.65 -12.28
CA ARG A 235 -1.23 2.41 -13.68
C ARG A 235 -0.95 3.71 -14.42
N VAL A 236 -0.12 3.64 -15.45
CA VAL A 236 0.10 4.73 -16.39
C VAL A 236 -0.77 4.49 -17.62
N ALA A 237 -1.74 5.37 -17.85
CA ALA A 237 -2.68 5.32 -18.97
C ALA A 237 -2.28 6.32 -20.07
N LYS A 238 -2.20 5.85 -21.30
CA LYS A 238 -2.10 6.69 -22.50
C LYS A 238 -3.49 6.84 -23.10
N VAL A 239 -3.88 8.08 -23.38
CA VAL A 239 -5.24 8.41 -23.84
C VAL A 239 -5.22 9.26 -25.10
N LYS A 240 -6.23 9.05 -25.94
CA LYS A 240 -6.52 9.90 -27.09
C LYS A 240 -7.59 10.91 -26.69
N VAL A 241 -7.32 12.18 -26.93
CA VAL A 241 -8.26 13.27 -26.66
C VAL A 241 -8.84 13.74 -27.98
N THR A 242 -10.17 13.81 -28.06
CA THR A 242 -10.89 14.38 -29.20
C THR A 242 -11.67 15.59 -28.76
N VAL A 243 -11.47 16.73 -29.42
CA VAL A 243 -12.13 18.00 -29.13
C VAL A 243 -12.96 18.41 -30.34
N ASN A 244 -14.27 18.62 -30.16
CA ASN A 244 -15.18 18.99 -31.26
C ASN A 244 -15.11 18.03 -32.46
N GLY A 245 -14.87 16.74 -32.20
CA GLY A 245 -14.74 15.70 -33.25
C GLY A 245 -13.38 15.65 -33.94
N VAL A 246 -12.38 16.43 -33.49
CA VAL A 246 -11.01 16.38 -33.99
C VAL A 246 -10.10 15.77 -32.93
N GLU A 247 -9.48 14.62 -33.24
CA GLU A 247 -8.51 13.96 -32.37
C GLU A 247 -7.20 14.76 -32.31
N GLU A 248 -6.65 14.94 -31.11
CA GLU A 248 -5.31 15.51 -30.91
C GLU A 248 -4.23 14.60 -31.52
N GLY A 249 -3.21 15.19 -32.15
CA GLY A 249 -2.15 14.42 -32.81
C GLY A 249 -1.20 13.68 -31.86
N THR A 250 -1.24 13.99 -30.56
CA THR A 250 -0.41 13.39 -29.52
C THR A 250 -1.30 12.79 -28.44
N GLN A 251 -0.95 11.58 -28.00
CA GLN A 251 -1.58 10.98 -26.82
C GLN A 251 -1.15 11.72 -25.57
N ARG A 252 -2.07 11.85 -24.61
CA ARG A 252 -1.78 12.35 -23.28
C ARG A 252 -1.52 11.19 -22.33
N VAL A 253 -0.74 11.43 -21.29
CA VAL A 253 -0.31 10.39 -20.35
C VAL A 253 -0.77 10.75 -18.95
N TYR A 254 -1.40 9.80 -18.26
CA TYR A 254 -1.92 10.00 -16.91
C TYR A 254 -1.49 8.84 -16.00
N LEU A 255 -1.07 9.15 -14.79
CA LEU A 255 -0.96 8.16 -13.72
C LEU A 255 -2.32 8.08 -13.02
N GLN A 256 -2.92 6.90 -13.04
CA GLN A 256 -4.20 6.62 -12.39
C GLN A 256 -3.97 5.88 -11.07
N LYS A 257 -4.63 6.35 -10.02
CA LYS A 257 -4.79 5.70 -8.72
C LYS A 257 -6.20 5.10 -8.66
N ILE A 258 -6.30 3.78 -8.63
CA ILE A 258 -7.55 3.01 -8.80
C ILE A 258 -7.83 2.25 -7.51
N ALA A 259 -9.00 2.44 -6.90
CA ALA A 259 -9.33 1.74 -5.66
C ALA A 259 -9.60 0.25 -5.90
N LYS A 260 -8.98 -0.61 -5.09
CA LYS A 260 -9.26 -2.06 -5.00
C LYS A 260 -10.68 -2.36 -4.49
N ALA A 261 -11.28 -1.40 -3.78
CA ALA A 261 -12.66 -1.50 -3.32
C ALA A 261 -13.65 -1.37 -4.49
N GLN A 262 -14.66 -2.24 -4.53
CA GLN A 262 -15.76 -2.14 -5.48
C GLN A 262 -16.67 -0.95 -5.15
N GLY A 263 -17.08 -0.22 -6.19
CA GLY A 263 -18.01 0.88 -6.16
C GLY A 263 -19.35 0.51 -6.80
N ASP A 264 -19.94 1.49 -7.48
CA ASP A 264 -21.17 1.31 -8.24
C ASP A 264 -20.97 0.37 -9.42
N THR A 265 -22.06 -0.20 -9.93
CA THR A 265 -22.03 -1.07 -11.10
C THR A 265 -22.37 -0.32 -12.39
N LYS A 266 -21.70 -0.66 -13.49
CA LYS A 266 -22.12 -0.30 -14.85
C LYS A 266 -22.47 -1.57 -15.62
N ASP A 267 -23.71 -1.65 -16.09
CA ASP A 267 -24.23 -2.81 -16.82
C ASP A 267 -23.95 -4.14 -16.07
N GLY A 268 -24.16 -4.11 -14.74
CA GLY A 268 -23.95 -5.22 -13.82
C GLY A 268 -22.50 -5.47 -13.38
N ALA A 269 -21.50 -4.85 -14.00
CA ALA A 269 -20.10 -5.01 -13.59
C ALA A 269 -19.67 -3.96 -12.56
N TYR A 270 -18.97 -4.39 -11.50
CA TYR A 270 -18.46 -3.50 -10.46
C TYR A 270 -17.33 -2.61 -10.98
N LEU A 271 -17.49 -1.30 -10.84
CA LEU A 271 -16.43 -0.32 -11.08
C LEU A 271 -15.56 -0.16 -9.82
N PRO A 272 -14.34 0.41 -9.92
CA PRO A 272 -13.60 0.89 -8.77
C PRO A 272 -14.41 1.92 -7.98
N LYS A 273 -14.35 1.87 -6.66
CA LYS A 273 -14.98 2.86 -5.77
C LYS A 273 -14.52 4.28 -6.05
N SER A 274 -13.27 4.43 -6.49
CA SER A 274 -12.72 5.69 -6.98
C SER A 274 -11.59 5.42 -7.95
N VAL A 275 -11.47 6.29 -8.96
CA VAL A 275 -10.27 6.45 -9.78
C VAL A 275 -9.87 7.90 -9.66
N ALA A 276 -8.58 8.21 -9.49
CA ALA A 276 -8.05 9.57 -9.60
C ALA A 276 -6.93 9.57 -10.65
N SER A 277 -6.93 10.56 -11.55
CA SER A 277 -5.98 10.63 -12.65
C SER A 277 -5.18 11.93 -12.60
N TYR A 278 -3.86 11.80 -12.73
CA TYR A 278 -2.89 12.88 -12.64
C TYR A 278 -2.06 12.92 -13.93
N GLU A 279 -1.99 14.06 -14.58
CA GLU A 279 -1.30 14.20 -15.87
C GLU A 279 0.21 14.15 -15.68
N ILE A 280 0.89 13.41 -16.55
CA ILE A 280 2.35 13.43 -16.71
C ILE A 280 2.60 14.32 -17.93
N THR A 281 3.11 15.53 -17.72
CA THR A 281 3.12 16.58 -18.76
C THR A 281 4.13 17.67 -18.48
N THR A 282 4.50 18.39 -19.55
CA THR A 282 5.31 19.61 -19.50
C THR A 282 4.48 20.87 -19.83
N ALA A 283 3.15 20.78 -19.79
CA ALA A 283 2.27 21.86 -20.23
C ALA A 283 2.10 23.00 -19.20
N PHE A 284 2.60 22.82 -17.98
CA PHE A 284 2.42 23.75 -16.87
C PHE A 284 3.77 24.28 -16.42
N ASP A 285 3.79 25.50 -15.87
CA ASP A 285 4.97 26.14 -15.28
C ASP A 285 5.34 25.48 -13.94
N SER A 286 5.84 24.24 -14.02
CA SER A 286 6.24 23.39 -12.89
C SER A 286 7.42 22.51 -13.29
N GLY A 287 8.61 22.83 -12.78
CA GLY A 287 9.81 22.03 -13.01
C GLY A 287 9.69 20.59 -12.49
N ASP A 288 9.00 20.39 -11.37
CA ASP A 288 8.77 19.05 -10.80
C ASP A 288 7.89 18.18 -11.73
N ALA A 289 6.93 18.79 -12.44
CA ALA A 289 6.10 18.11 -13.43
C ALA A 289 6.88 17.80 -14.71
N ASP A 290 7.74 18.72 -15.16
CA ASP A 290 8.64 18.50 -16.29
C ASP A 290 9.60 17.33 -16.02
N ASP A 291 10.21 17.31 -14.82
CA ASP A 291 11.10 16.24 -14.37
C ASP A 291 10.36 14.91 -14.26
N ALA A 292 9.12 14.90 -13.78
CA ALA A 292 8.28 13.70 -13.78
C ALA A 292 8.01 13.19 -15.20
N SER A 293 7.71 14.09 -16.14
CA SER A 293 7.47 13.75 -17.54
C SER A 293 8.70 13.16 -18.22
N ALA A 294 9.89 13.69 -17.91
CA ALA A 294 11.14 13.17 -18.43
C ALA A 294 11.47 11.78 -17.83
N SER A 295 11.36 11.65 -16.51
CA SER A 295 11.66 10.40 -15.81
C SER A 295 10.72 9.27 -16.20
N LEU A 296 9.42 9.52 -16.32
CA LEU A 296 8.41 8.49 -16.59
C LEU A 296 8.20 8.21 -18.10
N ALA A 297 9.06 8.72 -18.97
CA ALA A 297 8.98 8.48 -20.41
C ALA A 297 9.23 7.01 -20.80
N ASP A 298 10.09 6.33 -20.05
CA ASP A 298 10.34 4.89 -20.15
C ASP A 298 10.15 4.25 -18.78
N LEU A 299 9.06 3.50 -18.62
CA LEU A 299 8.72 2.82 -17.38
C LEU A 299 9.53 1.55 -17.18
N SER A 300 10.05 0.94 -18.26
CA SER A 300 10.69 -0.38 -18.22
C SER A 300 12.02 -0.40 -17.49
N GLN A 301 12.62 0.78 -17.26
CA GLN A 301 13.86 0.93 -16.51
C GLN A 301 13.65 0.94 -14.99
N TYR A 302 12.41 0.95 -14.50
CA TYR A 302 12.13 1.13 -13.08
C TYR A 302 11.36 -0.05 -12.50
N ASP A 303 11.70 -0.38 -11.26
CA ASP A 303 10.85 -1.14 -10.37
C ASP A 303 10.05 -0.18 -9.47
N PHE A 304 8.72 -0.27 -9.52
CA PHE A 304 7.83 0.73 -8.93
C PHE A 304 7.21 0.25 -7.62
N ARG A 305 7.18 1.13 -6.61
CA ARG A 305 6.47 0.88 -5.34
C ARG A 305 5.59 2.06 -4.98
N VAL A 306 4.64 1.83 -4.07
CA VAL A 306 3.87 2.93 -3.48
C VAL A 306 3.94 2.85 -1.97
N ILE A 307 4.44 3.93 -1.37
CA ILE A 307 4.54 4.07 0.08
C ILE A 307 3.75 5.31 0.47
N ASN A 308 2.69 5.13 1.25
CA ASN A 308 1.82 6.21 1.72
C ASN A 308 1.30 7.12 0.59
N GLY A 309 0.99 6.54 -0.58
CA GLY A 309 0.47 7.26 -1.75
C GLY A 309 1.52 8.04 -2.56
N VAL A 310 2.81 7.91 -2.22
CA VAL A 310 3.93 8.40 -3.03
C VAL A 310 4.45 7.25 -3.87
N VAL A 311 4.65 7.49 -5.17
CA VAL A 311 5.16 6.48 -6.11
C VAL A 311 6.68 6.54 -6.10
N TYR A 312 7.34 5.43 -5.83
CA TYR A 312 8.78 5.26 -5.87
C TYR A 312 9.12 4.52 -7.16
N ALA A 313 10.16 4.97 -7.86
CA ALA A 313 10.71 4.30 -9.03
C ALA A 313 12.20 4.05 -8.79
N THR A 314 12.55 2.78 -8.67
CA THR A 314 13.92 2.34 -8.40
C THR A 314 14.57 1.83 -9.69
N ASN A 315 15.66 2.44 -10.12
CA ASN A 315 16.49 1.94 -11.21
C ASN A 315 17.79 1.35 -10.63
N ASN A 316 18.13 0.14 -11.05
CA ASN A 316 19.37 -0.52 -10.67
C ASN A 316 20.15 -0.87 -11.95
N ASN A 317 21.31 -0.25 -12.13
CA ASN A 317 22.17 -0.48 -13.30
C ASN A 317 23.38 -1.38 -13.00
N GLY A 318 23.43 -2.00 -11.81
CA GLY A 318 24.50 -2.87 -11.35
C GLY A 318 25.73 -2.17 -10.78
N SER A 319 25.89 -0.86 -11.00
CA SER A 319 26.93 -0.04 -10.37
C SER A 319 26.37 0.97 -9.37
N LYS A 320 25.13 1.38 -9.59
CA LYS A 320 24.40 2.37 -8.81
C LYS A 320 22.92 2.01 -8.80
N VAL A 321 22.28 2.29 -7.67
CA VAL A 321 20.82 2.34 -7.55
C VAL A 321 20.37 3.78 -7.46
N THR A 322 19.33 4.14 -8.20
CA THR A 322 18.70 5.47 -8.16
C THR A 322 17.25 5.30 -7.77
N VAL A 323 16.78 6.10 -6.81
CA VAL A 323 15.38 6.15 -6.39
C VAL A 323 14.83 7.52 -6.68
N LYS A 324 13.76 7.54 -7.47
CA LYS A 324 12.96 8.75 -7.72
C LYS A 324 11.61 8.61 -7.05
N THR A 325 11.10 9.70 -6.48
CA THR A 325 9.75 9.71 -5.90
C THR A 325 8.84 10.68 -6.64
N PHE A 326 7.58 10.30 -6.81
CA PHE A 326 6.57 11.07 -7.51
C PHE A 326 5.34 11.23 -6.63
N LYS A 327 4.93 12.49 -6.44
CA LYS A 327 3.73 12.87 -5.71
C LYS A 327 2.58 13.12 -6.67
N LEU A 328 1.41 12.62 -6.30
CA LEU A 328 0.17 12.84 -7.04
C LEU A 328 -0.55 14.05 -6.43
N LYS A 329 -0.41 15.22 -7.04
CA LYS A 329 -0.89 16.48 -6.45
C LYS A 329 -2.02 17.12 -7.25
N LYS A 330 -2.93 17.77 -6.52
CA LYS A 330 -3.75 18.84 -7.06
C LYS A 330 -3.03 20.15 -6.76
N ASP A 331 -2.50 20.82 -7.76
CA ASP A 331 -1.75 22.07 -7.59
C ASP A 331 -2.39 23.24 -8.34
N LYS A 332 -2.11 24.45 -7.87
CA LYS A 332 -2.56 25.70 -8.48
C LYS A 332 -1.41 26.35 -9.25
N VAL A 333 -1.33 26.00 -10.52
CA VAL A 333 -0.19 26.29 -11.41
C VAL A 333 -0.66 26.95 -12.71
N ALA A 334 0.19 27.75 -13.33
CA ALA A 334 -0.10 28.36 -14.63
C ALA A 334 0.23 27.39 -15.78
N VAL A 335 -0.50 27.49 -16.88
CA VAL A 335 -0.04 26.89 -18.15
C VAL A 335 1.27 27.58 -18.54
N ASP A 336 2.23 26.83 -19.08
CA ASP A 336 3.53 27.38 -19.46
C ASP A 336 3.38 28.61 -20.38
N GLY A 337 4.18 29.64 -20.10
CA GLY A 337 4.10 30.95 -20.77
C GLY A 337 2.86 31.80 -20.44
N GLN A 338 2.00 31.39 -19.51
CA GLN A 338 0.81 32.14 -19.09
C GLN A 338 0.88 32.60 -17.63
N THR A 339 -0.02 33.51 -17.24
CA THR A 339 -0.07 34.07 -15.87
C THR A 339 -1.27 33.59 -15.05
N THR A 340 -2.31 33.06 -15.71
CA THR A 340 -3.52 32.60 -15.01
C THR A 340 -3.30 31.19 -14.48
N LYS A 341 -3.44 31.04 -13.16
CA LYS A 341 -3.30 29.75 -12.48
C LYS A 341 -4.60 28.95 -12.53
N LEU A 342 -4.48 27.66 -12.82
CA LEU A 342 -5.55 26.67 -12.88
C LEU A 342 -5.32 25.59 -11.81
N ASP A 343 -6.40 24.97 -11.34
CA ASP A 343 -6.31 23.78 -10.51
C ASP A 343 -6.00 22.57 -11.40
N ALA A 344 -4.74 22.19 -11.49
CA ALA A 344 -4.26 21.04 -12.26
C ALA A 344 -4.02 19.82 -11.35
N TYR A 345 -4.17 18.62 -11.92
CA TYR A 345 -3.87 17.36 -11.24
C TYR A 345 -2.65 16.76 -11.92
N LEU A 346 -1.50 16.84 -11.27
CA LEU A 346 -0.19 16.57 -11.88
C LEU A 346 0.54 15.48 -11.10
N VAL A 347 1.39 14.76 -11.82
CA VAL A 347 2.48 13.98 -11.24
C VAL A 347 3.69 14.89 -11.13
N GLU A 348 4.25 15.01 -9.93
CA GLU A 348 5.42 15.87 -9.65
C GLU A 348 6.53 15.05 -9.03
N GLN A 349 7.74 15.14 -9.58
CA GLN A 349 8.92 14.51 -9.01
C GLN A 349 9.37 15.28 -7.76
N ASP A 350 9.64 14.57 -6.67
CA ASP A 350 10.02 15.19 -5.38
C ASP A 350 11.45 14.88 -4.98
N VAL A 351 11.91 13.65 -5.21
CA VAL A 351 13.26 13.20 -4.86
C VAL A 351 13.88 12.47 -6.06
N ASN A 352 15.20 12.61 -6.22
CA ASN A 352 16.02 11.88 -7.18
C ASN A 352 17.40 11.64 -6.56
N GLU A 353 17.51 10.56 -5.79
CA GLU A 353 18.74 10.22 -5.08
C GLU A 353 19.35 8.93 -5.58
N ASP A 354 20.65 8.80 -5.40
CA ASP A 354 21.39 7.61 -5.81
C ASP A 354 22.39 7.10 -4.77
N GLN A 355 22.77 5.83 -4.93
CA GLN A 355 23.71 5.15 -4.06
C GLN A 355 24.53 4.14 -4.88
N ASP A 356 25.86 4.21 -4.78
CA ASP A 356 26.77 3.20 -5.34
C ASP A 356 26.47 1.82 -4.71
N ILE A 357 26.61 0.75 -5.50
CA ILE A 357 26.33 -0.66 -5.10
C ILE A 357 27.42 -1.62 -5.61
N MET A 358 27.46 -2.84 -5.07
CA MET A 358 28.46 -3.87 -5.46
C MET A 358 28.07 -4.70 -6.70
N GLY A 359 26.82 -4.60 -7.16
CA GLY A 359 26.28 -5.41 -8.24
C GLY A 359 24.76 -5.33 -8.28
N THR A 360 24.14 -5.95 -9.29
CA THR A 360 22.67 -5.95 -9.43
C THR A 360 21.96 -6.66 -8.27
N LYS A 361 22.57 -7.72 -7.72
CA LYS A 361 22.08 -8.46 -6.54
C LYS A 361 22.28 -7.73 -5.19
N SER A 362 22.91 -6.55 -5.20
CA SER A 362 23.17 -5.75 -3.99
C SER A 362 22.04 -4.78 -3.65
N VAL A 363 20.87 -4.94 -4.26
CA VAL A 363 19.69 -4.10 -4.05
C VAL A 363 18.52 -5.01 -3.70
N SER A 364 17.76 -4.64 -2.68
CA SER A 364 16.53 -5.32 -2.30
C SER A 364 15.46 -4.28 -1.99
N ILE A 365 14.18 -4.65 -2.11
CA ILE A 365 13.06 -3.80 -1.74
C ILE A 365 12.28 -4.55 -0.67
N ASP A 366 12.15 -3.92 0.49
CA ASP A 366 11.50 -4.55 1.65
C ASP A 366 9.97 -4.65 1.49
N VAL A 367 9.31 -5.38 2.39
CA VAL A 367 7.86 -5.60 2.36
C VAL A 367 7.05 -4.29 2.45
N ASP A 368 7.65 -3.23 3.01
CA ASP A 368 7.06 -1.90 3.10
C ASP A 368 7.35 -1.03 1.86
N GLY A 369 8.06 -1.58 0.86
CA GLY A 369 8.40 -0.94 -0.40
C GLY A 369 9.67 -0.09 -0.37
N ASN A 370 10.43 -0.06 0.73
CA ASN A 370 11.65 0.75 0.82
C ASN A 370 12.81 0.09 0.08
N THR A 371 13.61 0.89 -0.62
CA THR A 371 14.82 0.44 -1.31
C THR A 371 16.00 0.32 -0.35
N TRP A 372 16.71 -0.80 -0.42
CA TRP A 372 17.94 -1.08 0.31
C TRP A 372 19.09 -1.32 -0.65
N ALA A 373 20.30 -0.93 -0.23
CA ALA A 373 21.49 -0.99 -1.06
C ALA A 373 22.70 -1.48 -0.25
N LEU A 374 23.51 -2.37 -0.82
CA LEU A 374 24.76 -2.85 -0.23
C LEU A 374 25.97 -2.33 -1.02
N ASN A 375 26.90 -1.69 -0.31
CA ASN A 375 28.15 -1.20 -0.88
C ASN A 375 29.33 -1.34 0.09
N LYS A 376 30.36 -2.09 -0.31
CA LYS A 376 31.66 -2.18 0.37
C LYS A 376 31.58 -2.40 1.89
N GLY A 377 30.64 -3.25 2.33
CA GLY A 377 30.44 -3.60 3.74
C GLY A 377 29.46 -2.70 4.49
N VAL A 378 28.72 -1.84 3.81
CA VAL A 378 27.67 -1.00 4.40
C VAL A 378 26.34 -1.26 3.70
N ILE A 379 25.30 -1.53 4.49
CA ILE A 379 23.92 -1.64 4.03
C ILE A 379 23.20 -0.32 4.33
N TYR A 380 22.62 0.28 3.30
CA TYR A 380 21.88 1.53 3.33
C TYR A 380 20.38 1.26 3.15
N LYS A 381 19.55 2.02 3.85
CA LYS A 381 18.11 2.09 3.64
C LYS A 381 17.75 3.46 3.08
N PHE A 382 17.02 3.52 1.98
CA PHE A 382 16.40 4.75 1.53
C PHE A 382 15.22 5.11 2.45
N ASN A 383 15.22 6.30 3.05
CA ASN A 383 14.20 6.72 4.02
C ASN A 383 13.09 7.60 3.40
N GLY A 384 13.05 7.68 2.07
CA GLY A 384 12.16 8.57 1.32
C GLY A 384 12.79 9.89 0.91
N THR A 385 13.95 10.25 1.49
CA THR A 385 14.73 11.44 1.11
C THR A 385 16.16 11.09 0.80
N ASP A 386 16.83 10.30 1.65
CA ASP A 386 18.25 9.96 1.50
C ASP A 386 18.52 8.48 1.78
N PHE A 387 19.67 7.97 1.33
CA PHE A 387 20.20 6.67 1.75
C PHE A 387 20.92 6.78 3.10
N VAL A 388 20.41 6.08 4.11
CA VAL A 388 20.94 6.09 5.47
C VAL A 388 21.63 4.78 5.78
N ALA A 389 22.90 4.84 6.20
CA ALA A 389 23.65 3.68 6.65
C ALA A 389 22.96 3.03 7.86
N THR A 390 22.59 1.76 7.73
CA THR A 390 21.80 1.02 8.72
C THR A 390 22.63 -0.09 9.37
N TYR A 391 23.34 -0.88 8.56
CA TYR A 391 24.20 -1.96 9.04
C TYR A 391 25.60 -1.94 8.41
N ASN A 392 26.56 -2.49 9.12
CA ASN A 392 27.89 -2.84 8.61
C ASN A 392 28.02 -4.37 8.54
N VAL A 393 28.56 -4.87 7.43
CA VAL A 393 28.80 -6.29 7.15
C VAL A 393 30.22 -6.49 6.62
N ASP A 394 30.60 -7.72 6.26
CA ASP A 394 31.87 -7.94 5.58
C ASP A 394 31.91 -7.16 4.25
N ARG A 395 33.10 -6.64 3.91
CA ARG A 395 33.27 -5.82 2.70
C ARG A 395 33.18 -6.62 1.42
N ALA A 396 33.34 -7.94 1.49
CA ALA A 396 33.24 -8.84 0.35
C ALA A 396 31.78 -9.10 -0.09
N PHE A 397 30.81 -8.94 0.82
CA PHE A 397 29.41 -9.23 0.51
C PHE A 397 28.89 -8.37 -0.64
N ASN A 398 28.18 -9.03 -1.55
CA ASN A 398 27.69 -8.47 -2.81
C ASN A 398 26.24 -8.86 -3.14
N VAL A 399 25.60 -9.69 -2.29
CA VAL A 399 24.16 -9.99 -2.37
C VAL A 399 23.45 -9.53 -1.12
N LEU A 400 22.23 -9.01 -1.29
CA LEU A 400 21.38 -8.51 -0.22
C LEU A 400 19.92 -8.92 -0.49
N ASP A 401 19.28 -9.52 0.51
CA ASP A 401 17.83 -9.69 0.55
C ASP A 401 17.26 -9.19 1.88
N VAL A 402 16.17 -8.43 1.83
CA VAL A 402 15.61 -7.71 2.97
C VAL A 402 14.10 -7.91 3.00
N TYR A 403 13.60 -8.56 4.06
CA TYR A 403 12.17 -8.56 4.36
C TYR A 403 11.75 -7.26 5.06
N ASN A 404 12.52 -6.87 6.10
CA ASN A 404 12.39 -5.59 6.79
C ASN A 404 13.69 -5.25 7.54
N ALA A 405 13.73 -4.12 8.23
CA ALA A 405 14.94 -3.65 8.93
C ALA A 405 15.51 -4.62 9.98
N THR A 406 14.73 -5.60 10.45
CA THR A 406 15.14 -6.58 11.48
C THR A 406 15.24 -8.02 10.96
N SER A 407 14.98 -8.21 9.66
CA SER A 407 14.95 -9.50 8.97
C SER A 407 15.60 -9.29 7.60
N LEU A 408 16.92 -9.51 7.55
CA LEU A 408 17.69 -9.42 6.31
C LEU A 408 18.82 -10.45 6.29
N LEU A 409 19.31 -10.70 5.08
CA LEU A 409 20.44 -11.57 4.80
C LEU A 409 21.35 -10.86 3.78
N ALA A 410 22.64 -10.83 4.06
CA ALA A 410 23.67 -10.36 3.14
C ALA A 410 24.77 -11.42 3.04
N TYR A 411 25.26 -11.69 1.84
CA TYR A 411 26.23 -12.75 1.60
C TYR A 411 27.13 -12.46 0.41
N GLU A 412 28.19 -13.26 0.28
CA GLU A 412 29.06 -13.28 -0.89
C GLU A 412 28.61 -14.39 -1.85
N ASP A 413 28.28 -14.01 -3.09
CA ASP A 413 27.81 -14.94 -4.12
C ASP A 413 28.87 -16.02 -4.42
N GLY A 414 28.54 -17.29 -4.09
CA GLY A 414 29.40 -18.44 -4.35
C GLY A 414 30.54 -18.68 -3.36
N GLU A 415 30.53 -18.04 -2.20
CA GLU A 415 31.55 -18.20 -1.15
C GLU A 415 30.91 -18.50 0.22
N ASP A 416 31.71 -18.97 1.18
CA ASP A 416 31.24 -19.57 2.44
C ASP A 416 30.98 -18.54 3.55
N ALA A 417 30.43 -17.36 3.23
CA ALA A 417 30.20 -16.31 4.23
C ALA A 417 28.89 -15.52 4.05
N TYR A 418 28.18 -15.34 5.16
CA TYR A 418 26.95 -14.53 5.22
C TYR A 418 26.78 -13.81 6.56
N ALA A 419 25.89 -12.83 6.59
CA ALA A 419 25.40 -12.22 7.83
C ALA A 419 23.88 -12.06 7.77
N THR A 420 23.25 -12.18 8.93
CA THR A 420 21.82 -11.98 9.10
C THR A 420 21.58 -10.89 10.12
N ALA A 421 20.61 -10.00 9.87
CA ALA A 421 19.97 -9.30 10.98
C ALA A 421 18.75 -10.13 11.38
N THR A 422 18.80 -10.66 12.61
CA THR A 422 17.69 -11.37 13.22
C THR A 422 17.53 -10.83 14.63
N LYS A 423 16.46 -10.07 14.86
CA LYS A 423 16.05 -9.73 16.22
C LYS A 423 14.87 -10.60 16.57
N ALA A 424 15.03 -11.50 17.54
CA ALA A 424 13.95 -12.37 17.98
C ALA A 424 12.74 -11.53 18.39
N THR A 425 11.63 -11.66 17.68
CA THR A 425 10.30 -11.27 18.18
C THR A 425 9.92 -12.30 19.24
N THR A 426 10.35 -12.08 20.48
CA THR A 426 9.72 -12.73 21.63
C THR A 426 8.27 -12.26 21.67
N THR A 427 7.35 -13.04 21.10
CA THR A 427 5.91 -12.77 21.20
C THR A 427 5.45 -13.10 22.64
N PRO A 428 4.42 -12.42 23.18
CA PRO A 428 3.36 -11.71 22.48
C PRO A 428 3.73 -10.25 22.17
N VAL A 429 3.31 -9.84 20.98
CA VAL A 429 3.29 -8.49 20.40
C VAL A 429 3.56 -7.39 21.45
N ASP A 430 4.81 -6.94 21.49
CA ASP A 430 5.17 -5.61 21.99
C ASP A 430 6.08 -5.00 20.93
N GLU A 431 5.42 -4.35 19.96
CA GLU A 431 6.03 -3.51 18.95
C GLU A 431 6.91 -2.48 19.69
N THR A 432 8.21 -2.41 19.40
CA THR A 432 8.88 -1.13 19.64
C THR A 432 8.23 -0.13 18.68
N PRO A 433 7.52 0.88 19.20
CA PRO A 433 6.43 1.50 18.48
C PRO A 433 6.98 2.35 17.34
N VAL A 434 6.39 2.21 16.15
CA VAL A 434 6.10 3.42 15.38
C VAL A 434 5.36 4.30 16.36
N VAL A 435 5.96 5.42 16.78
CA VAL A 435 5.29 6.37 17.66
C VAL A 435 4.20 7.02 16.82
N ASN A 436 3.11 6.29 16.61
CA ASN A 436 1.88 6.77 16.03
C ASN A 436 1.46 7.97 16.88
N LYS A 437 1.27 9.12 16.26
CA LYS A 437 0.83 10.35 16.92
C LYS A 437 -0.43 10.81 16.23
N GLY A 438 -1.47 11.05 17.02
CA GLY A 438 -2.77 11.44 16.50
C GLY A 438 -3.50 10.28 15.84
N TRP A 439 -4.25 10.60 14.79
CA TRP A 439 -5.15 9.66 14.12
C TRP A 439 -4.41 8.68 13.22
N VAL A 440 -4.72 7.39 13.37
CA VAL A 440 -4.23 6.30 12.51
C VAL A 440 -5.40 5.46 12.05
N ASN A 441 -5.55 5.30 10.74
CA ASN A 441 -6.59 4.45 10.18
C ASN A 441 -6.08 3.00 10.12
N THR A 442 -6.87 2.08 10.66
CA THR A 442 -6.57 0.65 10.65
C THR A 442 -7.68 -0.11 9.95
N ALA A 443 -7.48 -1.39 9.64
CA ALA A 443 -8.55 -2.26 9.11
C ALA A 443 -9.80 -2.30 10.02
N SER A 444 -9.61 -2.09 11.33
CA SER A 444 -10.68 -2.07 12.34
C SER A 444 -11.39 -0.71 12.45
N GLY A 445 -10.85 0.33 11.81
CA GLY A 445 -11.32 1.72 11.86
C GLY A 445 -10.26 2.69 12.41
N TRP A 446 -10.65 3.96 12.54
CA TRP A 446 -9.78 5.02 13.05
C TRP A 446 -9.42 4.78 14.52
N THR A 447 -8.15 4.98 14.85
CA THR A 447 -7.60 4.90 16.21
C THR A 447 -6.87 6.21 16.51
N PHE A 448 -6.64 6.53 17.79
CA PHE A 448 -5.94 7.75 18.18
C PHE A 448 -4.80 7.44 19.14
N TYR A 449 -3.66 8.10 18.96
CA TYR A 449 -2.48 7.95 19.80
C TYR A 449 -2.08 9.29 20.39
N THR A 450 -1.68 9.28 21.67
CA THR A 450 -1.18 10.48 22.37
C THR A 450 0.13 10.99 21.75
N SER A 451 0.53 12.21 22.11
CA SER A 451 1.83 12.76 21.68
C SER A 451 3.05 11.93 22.12
N ALA A 452 2.86 11.10 23.16
CA ALA A 452 3.84 10.14 23.67
C ALA A 452 3.76 8.75 22.99
N GLY A 453 2.87 8.56 22.01
CA GLY A 453 2.74 7.29 21.26
C GLY A 453 1.84 6.24 21.88
N ALA A 454 1.18 6.53 23.01
CA ALA A 454 0.25 5.58 23.62
C ALA A 454 -1.11 5.62 22.93
N GLN A 455 -1.64 4.47 22.48
CA GLN A 455 -2.98 4.37 21.92
C GLN A 455 -4.03 4.71 22.98
N VAL A 456 -4.95 5.59 22.62
CA VAL A 456 -6.10 5.95 23.43
C VAL A 456 -7.15 4.85 23.32
N LYS A 457 -7.70 4.40 24.46
CA LYS A 457 -8.81 3.43 24.52
C LYS A 457 -9.82 3.87 25.59
N GLY A 458 -11.11 3.70 25.30
CA GLY A 458 -12.22 3.88 26.24
C GLY A 458 -12.42 5.30 26.79
N GLN A 459 -12.00 6.34 26.06
CA GLN A 459 -12.03 7.72 26.57
C GLN A 459 -12.19 8.77 25.45
N TRP A 460 -12.50 10.00 25.88
CA TRP A 460 -12.66 11.16 25.01
C TRP A 460 -11.30 11.74 24.57
N VAL A 461 -11.23 12.17 23.31
CA VAL A 461 -10.11 12.89 22.71
C VAL A 461 -10.60 14.26 22.24
N ASN A 462 -9.90 15.33 22.62
CA ASN A 462 -10.07 16.64 22.00
C ASN A 462 -8.95 16.86 20.99
N ASP A 463 -9.31 16.98 19.72
CA ASP A 463 -8.37 17.27 18.64
C ASP A 463 -8.83 18.53 17.91
N GLY A 464 -8.00 19.59 17.97
CA GLY A 464 -8.33 20.89 17.36
C GLY A 464 -9.64 21.54 17.86
N GLY A 465 -10.09 21.24 19.09
CA GLY A 465 -11.35 21.75 19.63
C GLY A 465 -12.58 20.90 19.33
N VAL A 466 -12.43 19.83 18.55
CA VAL A 466 -13.48 18.85 18.26
C VAL A 466 -13.30 17.63 19.16
N TRP A 467 -14.40 17.13 19.73
CA TRP A 467 -14.40 15.97 20.61
C TRP A 467 -14.72 14.69 19.86
N TYR A 468 -14.01 13.61 20.18
CA TYR A 468 -14.17 12.26 19.66
C TYR A 468 -14.17 11.28 20.81
N TYR A 469 -14.83 10.12 20.65
CA TYR A 469 -14.76 9.05 21.65
C TYR A 469 -14.05 7.84 21.06
N ILE A 470 -13.00 7.35 21.73
CA ILE A 470 -12.34 6.10 21.36
C ILE A 470 -12.89 4.99 22.23
N LYS A 471 -13.45 3.95 21.61
CA LYS A 471 -14.01 2.78 22.30
C LYS A 471 -12.92 2.00 23.04
N ALA A 472 -13.33 1.07 23.90
CA ALA A 472 -12.41 0.22 24.65
C ALA A 472 -11.52 -0.66 23.75
N ASP A 473 -11.96 -0.98 22.53
CA ASP A 473 -11.19 -1.72 21.52
C ASP A 473 -10.13 -0.84 20.80
N GLY A 474 -10.10 0.47 21.08
CA GLY A 474 -9.18 1.44 20.46
C GLY A 474 -9.69 2.08 19.17
N VAL A 475 -10.89 1.71 18.71
CA VAL A 475 -11.49 2.26 17.51
C VAL A 475 -12.40 3.44 17.85
N MET A 476 -12.38 4.48 17.02
CA MET A 476 -13.23 5.65 17.11
C MET A 476 -14.71 5.26 17.02
N ALA A 477 -15.52 5.82 17.92
CA ALA A 477 -16.95 5.65 17.90
C ALA A 477 -17.62 6.58 16.88
N THR A 478 -18.70 6.10 16.27
CA THR A 478 -19.68 6.89 15.53
C THR A 478 -21.07 6.55 16.08
N GLY A 479 -22.05 7.43 15.86
CA GLY A 479 -23.41 7.26 16.38
C GLY A 479 -23.53 7.50 17.89
N TRP A 480 -24.46 6.82 18.54
CA TRP A 480 -24.73 6.99 19.97
C TRP A 480 -23.67 6.32 20.85
N VAL A 481 -23.11 7.08 21.79
CA VAL A 481 -22.18 6.59 22.81
C VAL A 481 -22.76 6.87 24.19
N LYS A 482 -22.78 5.85 25.05
CA LYS A 482 -23.09 6.01 26.47
C LYS A 482 -21.78 6.06 27.24
N ASP A 483 -21.53 7.17 27.92
CA ASP A 483 -20.37 7.34 28.80
C ASP A 483 -20.87 7.76 30.20
N GLY A 484 -20.63 6.86 31.17
CA GLY A 484 -21.24 6.94 32.50
C GLY A 484 -22.77 6.98 32.45
N ALA A 485 -23.36 8.05 33.00
CA ALA A 485 -24.80 8.26 33.05
C ALA A 485 -25.35 8.99 31.81
N ASN A 486 -24.49 9.51 30.93
CA ASN A 486 -24.89 10.39 29.84
C ASN A 486 -24.80 9.69 28.48
N TRP A 487 -25.62 10.17 27.54
CA TRP A 487 -25.57 9.78 26.14
C TRP A 487 -25.01 10.92 25.29
N TYR A 488 -24.24 10.58 24.27
CA TYR A 488 -23.60 11.49 23.33
C TYR A 488 -23.84 10.98 21.91
N PHE A 489 -23.79 11.88 20.93
CA PHE A 489 -23.91 11.51 19.52
C PHE A 489 -22.69 11.98 18.73
N LEU A 490 -22.03 11.05 18.03
CA LEU A 490 -20.88 11.27 17.19
C LEU A 490 -21.33 11.13 15.72
N ASN A 491 -20.96 12.07 14.85
CA ASN A 491 -21.33 11.98 13.43
C ASN A 491 -20.51 10.87 12.70
N ALA A 492 -20.70 10.72 11.38
CA ALA A 492 -19.97 9.72 10.59
C ALA A 492 -18.45 9.92 10.57
N SER A 493 -17.96 11.15 10.82
CA SER A 493 -16.52 11.44 10.98
C SER A 493 -16.04 11.27 12.42
N GLY A 494 -16.89 10.80 13.34
CA GLY A 494 -16.61 10.63 14.77
C GLY A 494 -16.65 11.90 15.62
N ALA A 495 -16.96 13.05 15.02
CA ALA A 495 -17.03 14.32 15.73
C ALA A 495 -18.31 14.41 16.58
N MET A 496 -18.16 14.79 17.85
CA MET A 496 -19.26 14.96 18.79
C MET A 496 -20.18 16.10 18.38
N LYS A 497 -21.49 15.81 18.37
CA LYS A 497 -22.53 16.78 18.09
C LYS A 497 -22.97 17.48 19.36
N THR A 498 -23.27 18.77 19.21
CA THR A 498 -24.08 19.58 20.13
C THR A 498 -25.31 20.09 19.38
N GLY A 499 -26.33 20.54 20.11
CA GLY A 499 -27.59 21.02 19.56
C GLY A 499 -28.50 19.88 19.07
N TRP A 500 -29.36 20.18 18.11
CA TRP A 500 -30.34 19.23 17.58
C TRP A 500 -29.71 18.16 16.68
N VAL A 501 -30.07 16.91 16.93
CA VAL A 501 -29.73 15.74 16.10
C VAL A 501 -31.00 15.02 15.72
N LYS A 502 -31.14 14.72 14.42
CA LYS A 502 -32.20 13.84 13.92
C LYS A 502 -31.61 12.45 13.69
N ASP A 503 -32.17 11.46 14.36
CA ASP A 503 -31.80 10.06 14.20
C ASP A 503 -33.06 9.22 13.95
N GLY A 504 -33.14 8.64 12.75
CA GLY A 504 -34.36 8.06 12.21
C GLY A 504 -35.52 9.06 12.16
N ALA A 505 -36.63 8.70 12.79
CA ALA A 505 -37.83 9.54 12.86
C ALA A 505 -37.82 10.54 14.03
N ASN A 506 -36.86 10.42 14.95
CA ASN A 506 -36.84 11.16 16.20
C ASN A 506 -35.82 12.30 16.19
N TRP A 507 -36.13 13.36 16.94
CA TRP A 507 -35.20 14.45 17.23
C TRP A 507 -34.71 14.34 18.67
N TYR A 508 -33.45 14.68 18.88
CA TYR A 508 -32.76 14.69 20.17
C TYR A 508 -32.02 16.02 20.31
N PHE A 509 -31.79 16.45 21.55
CA PHE A 509 -31.01 17.64 21.84
C PHE A 509 -29.80 17.29 22.68
N LEU A 510 -28.61 17.67 22.22
CA LEU A 510 -27.34 17.52 22.91
C LEU A 510 -26.95 18.89 23.46
N ASN A 511 -26.72 19.01 24.76
CA ASN A 511 -26.38 20.29 25.39
C ASN A 511 -24.96 20.77 24.96
N ALA A 512 -24.51 21.90 25.49
CA ALA A 512 -23.19 22.45 25.15
C ALA A 512 -22.00 21.52 25.49
N SER A 513 -22.17 20.59 26.44
CA SER A 513 -21.19 19.56 26.77
C SER A 513 -21.30 18.30 25.89
N GLY A 514 -22.27 18.25 24.96
CA GLY A 514 -22.57 17.10 24.12
C GLY A 514 -23.49 16.07 24.76
N ALA A 515 -23.80 16.18 26.06
CA ALA A 515 -24.69 15.25 26.73
C ALA A 515 -26.15 15.45 26.29
N MET A 516 -26.82 14.33 26.02
CA MET A 516 -28.22 14.28 25.62
C MET A 516 -29.13 14.78 26.74
N ALA A 517 -29.98 15.75 26.40
CA ALA A 517 -30.95 16.31 27.31
C ALA A 517 -32.21 15.43 27.41
N THR A 518 -32.82 15.46 28.60
CA THR A 518 -34.19 14.98 28.85
C THR A 518 -34.96 16.09 29.55
N GLY A 519 -36.29 16.06 29.48
CA GLY A 519 -37.16 17.09 30.03
C GLY A 519 -37.24 18.35 29.14
N TRP A 520 -37.49 19.49 29.77
CA TRP A 520 -37.68 20.77 29.07
C TRP A 520 -36.35 21.39 28.63
N VAL A 521 -36.25 21.77 27.35
CA VAL A 521 -35.10 22.48 26.77
C VAL A 521 -35.59 23.75 26.10
N GLN A 522 -34.88 24.86 26.32
CA GLN A 522 -35.11 26.12 25.62
C GLN A 522 -34.03 26.31 24.54
N ASP A 523 -34.46 26.49 23.29
CA ASP A 523 -33.57 26.75 22.16
C ASP A 523 -34.22 27.76 21.20
N GLY A 524 -33.45 28.77 20.78
CA GLY A 524 -33.94 29.84 19.90
C GLY A 524 -35.19 30.59 20.41
N GLY A 525 -35.39 30.67 21.74
CA GLY A 525 -36.54 31.32 22.36
C GLY A 525 -37.81 30.46 22.49
N ASN A 526 -37.80 29.24 21.95
CA ASN A 526 -38.89 28.28 22.06
C ASN A 526 -38.56 27.19 23.09
N TRP A 527 -39.60 26.59 23.70
CA TRP A 527 -39.46 25.46 24.62
C TRP A 527 -39.85 24.16 23.94
N TYR A 528 -39.08 23.11 24.18
CA TYR A 528 -39.28 21.76 23.67
C TYR A 528 -39.22 20.75 24.83
N PHE A 529 -39.87 19.60 24.69
CA PHE A 529 -39.80 18.54 25.69
C PHE A 529 -39.23 17.25 25.11
N LEU A 530 -38.17 16.73 25.74
CA LEU A 530 -37.50 15.48 25.42
C LEU A 530 -37.95 14.44 26.45
N ASN A 531 -38.43 13.27 26.01
CA ASN A 531 -38.87 12.22 26.93
C ASN A 531 -37.67 11.54 27.65
N ALA A 532 -37.93 10.49 28.45
CA ALA A 532 -36.88 9.78 29.18
C ALA A 532 -35.83 9.09 28.27
N SER A 533 -36.16 8.79 27.01
CA SER A 533 -35.21 8.30 26.01
C SER A 533 -34.50 9.41 25.24
N GLY A 534 -34.75 10.68 25.59
CA GLY A 534 -34.23 11.87 24.91
C GLY A 534 -34.96 12.25 23.61
N ALA A 535 -35.96 11.50 23.19
CA ALA A 535 -36.70 11.78 21.97
C ALA A 535 -37.67 12.96 22.19
N MET A 536 -37.64 13.91 21.25
CA MET A 536 -38.50 15.09 21.26
C MET A 536 -39.95 14.71 21.00
N LEU A 537 -40.84 15.17 21.87
CA LEU A 537 -42.28 15.03 21.68
C LEU A 537 -42.82 16.13 20.76
N SER A 538 -43.79 15.79 19.93
CA SER A 538 -44.52 16.73 19.06
C SER A 538 -45.99 16.36 18.98
N ASN A 539 -46.86 17.31 18.62
CA ASN A 539 -48.31 17.11 18.51
C ASN A 539 -48.97 16.49 19.75
N THR A 540 -48.53 16.90 20.94
CA THR A 540 -49.01 16.34 22.22
C THR A 540 -49.05 17.39 23.32
N THR A 541 -49.47 17.01 24.53
CA THR A 541 -49.49 17.88 25.72
C THR A 541 -48.65 17.25 26.84
N VAL A 542 -47.77 18.03 27.45
CA VAL A 542 -46.91 17.61 28.56
C VAL A 542 -47.15 18.54 29.74
N ASN A 543 -47.58 18.02 30.90
CA ASN A 543 -47.85 18.82 32.11
C ASN A 543 -48.75 20.05 31.88
N GLY A 544 -49.72 19.96 30.97
CA GLY A 544 -50.63 21.06 30.61
C GLY A 544 -50.12 22.00 29.51
N TYR A 545 -48.89 21.81 29.01
CA TYR A 545 -48.29 22.60 27.94
C TYR A 545 -48.40 21.89 26.58
N LYS A 546 -49.01 22.55 25.58
CA LYS A 546 -49.25 21.97 24.26
C LYS A 546 -48.04 22.16 23.33
N LEU A 547 -47.54 21.07 22.75
CA LEU A 547 -46.45 21.06 21.78
C LEU A 547 -47.02 20.92 20.36
N GLY A 548 -46.59 21.81 19.45
CA GLY A 548 -47.00 21.80 18.04
C GLY A 548 -46.32 20.70 17.22
N ALA A 549 -46.53 20.73 15.90
CA ALA A 549 -45.94 19.76 14.97
C ALA A 549 -44.41 19.82 14.91
N SER A 550 -43.81 20.99 15.19
CA SER A 550 -42.36 21.17 15.32
C SER A 550 -41.81 20.76 16.69
N GLY A 551 -42.67 20.33 17.62
CA GLY A 551 -42.30 20.08 19.02
C GLY A 551 -42.20 21.34 19.89
N ALA A 552 -42.29 22.54 19.31
CA ALA A 552 -42.26 23.78 20.07
C ALA A 552 -43.53 23.97 20.92
N TRP A 553 -43.38 24.45 22.15
CA TRP A 553 -44.47 24.84 23.02
C TRP A 553 -45.25 26.00 22.40
N VAL A 554 -46.55 25.80 22.25
CA VAL A 554 -47.51 26.81 21.81
C VAL A 554 -48.08 27.49 23.05
N LYS A 555 -47.76 28.78 23.20
CA LYS A 555 -48.26 29.63 24.28
C LYS A 555 -49.77 29.79 24.24
#